data_AF-A0A936VR21-F1
#
_entry.id   AF-A0A936VR21-F1
#
_cell.length_a   1.000
_cell.length_b   1.000
_cell.length_c   1.000
_cell.angle_alpha   90.00
_cell.angle_beta   90.00
_cell.angle_gamma   90.00
#
_symmetry.space_group_name_H-M   'P 1'
#
loop_
_entity.id
_entity.type
_entity.pdbx_description
1 polymer ?
#
loop_
_entity_poly.entity_id
_entity_poly.type
_entity_poly.pdbx_seq_one_letter_code
_entity_poly.pdbx_strand_id
1 'polypeptide(L)'
;MSVATRLNAILKRFDMVITRHSRLERLRQRLNATSDTDIEFLINTPSEYIPDLIRYLPKSTAQSRQDLFVLSQLNFKRGGFFVEFGATNGIDHSNTYLLEKEFDWTGILAEPGLCWHGALQRNRSVAIDTECVWKESSRTVPFYETDTSDLSTIDMYRGDDLHTHKRAQGIRYDVPTISLQDLLIKHQAPPLIDYLSIDTEGSEFDILEHFDFKRHQFRIITCEHNFTPARDKIYTLLSQNGYKRALERVSKQDDWYVLDT
;
A
#
# COMPACT_ATOMS: atom_id res chain seq x y z
N MET A 1 7.21 27.93 -25.71
CA MET A 1 8.03 26.73 -25.40
C MET A 1 9.42 27.17 -24.99
N SER A 2 9.93 26.72 -23.84
CA SER A 2 11.29 27.09 -23.40
C SER A 2 12.36 26.43 -24.29
N VAL A 3 13.54 27.03 -24.37
CA VAL A 3 14.70 26.46 -25.08
C VAL A 3 15.01 25.04 -24.58
N ALA A 4 14.90 24.81 -23.27
CA ALA A 4 15.09 23.50 -22.66
C ALA A 4 14.05 22.46 -23.13
N THR A 5 12.79 22.86 -23.35
CA THR A 5 11.73 21.97 -23.84
C THR A 5 12.02 21.50 -25.27
N ARG A 6 12.47 22.41 -26.15
CA ARG A 6 12.84 22.06 -27.53
C ARG A 6 14.11 21.21 -27.58
N LEU A 7 15.11 21.53 -26.75
CA LEU A 7 16.35 20.78 -26.68
C LEU A 7 16.12 19.35 -26.17
N ASN A 8 15.30 19.18 -25.12
CA ASN A 8 14.92 17.86 -24.62
C ASN A 8 14.12 17.04 -25.65
N ALA A 9 13.32 17.67 -26.51
CA ALA A 9 12.63 16.97 -27.59
C ALA A 9 13.60 16.38 -28.64
N ILE A 10 14.73 17.04 -28.89
CA ILE A 10 15.78 16.55 -29.78
C ILE A 10 16.57 15.44 -29.08
N LEU A 11 17.00 15.66 -27.83
CA LEU A 11 17.80 14.72 -27.05
C LEU A 11 17.07 13.42 -26.74
N LYS A 12 15.73 13.44 -26.65
CA LYS A 12 14.91 12.24 -26.47
C LYS A 12 15.16 11.18 -27.56
N ARG A 13 15.53 11.58 -28.78
CA ARG A 13 15.89 10.65 -29.87
C ARG A 13 17.17 9.87 -29.62
N PHE A 14 17.99 10.35 -28.68
CA PHE A 14 19.27 9.76 -28.28
C PHE A 14 19.23 9.21 -26.85
N ASP A 15 18.03 9.05 -26.27
CA ASP A 15 17.81 8.65 -24.88
C ASP A 15 18.52 9.55 -23.85
N MET A 16 18.52 10.86 -24.10
CA MET A 16 19.14 11.85 -23.22
C MET A 16 18.15 12.93 -22.79
N VAL A 17 18.35 13.49 -21.59
CA VAL A 17 17.59 14.62 -21.07
C VAL A 17 18.49 15.61 -20.33
N ILE A 18 18.27 16.90 -20.53
CA ILE A 18 18.89 17.96 -19.73
C ILE A 18 17.90 18.37 -18.64
N THR A 19 18.38 18.34 -17.40
CA THR A 19 17.63 18.73 -16.21
C THR A 19 18.47 19.66 -15.33
N ARG A 20 17.84 20.35 -14.37
CA ARG A 20 18.57 21.17 -13.41
C ARG A 20 19.48 20.29 -12.56
N HIS A 21 20.70 20.77 -12.27
CA HIS A 21 21.66 20.07 -11.41
C HIS A 21 21.04 19.65 -10.07
N SER A 22 20.31 20.55 -9.39
CA SER A 22 19.64 20.23 -8.11
C SER A 22 18.50 19.19 -8.22
N ARG A 23 17.94 18.99 -9.41
CA ARG A 23 16.98 17.91 -9.68
C ARG A 23 17.73 16.59 -9.94
N LEU A 24 18.84 16.63 -10.68
CA LEU A 24 19.72 15.48 -10.90
C LEU A 24 20.29 14.95 -9.57
N GLU A 25 20.80 15.83 -8.71
CA GLU A 25 21.35 15.43 -7.41
C GLU A 25 20.28 14.82 -6.49
N ARG A 26 19.06 15.37 -6.48
CA ARG A 26 17.93 14.73 -5.77
C ARG A 26 17.57 13.37 -6.34
N LEU A 27 17.63 13.20 -7.67
CA LEU A 27 17.40 11.90 -8.31
C LEU A 27 18.50 10.90 -7.94
N ARG A 28 19.77 11.31 -7.91
CA ARG A 28 20.92 10.48 -7.49
C ARG A 28 20.85 10.09 -6.02
N GLN A 29 20.52 11.02 -5.13
CA GLN A 29 20.33 10.73 -3.71
C GLN A 29 19.18 9.75 -3.49
N ARG A 30 18.06 9.92 -4.22
CA ARG A 30 16.96 8.95 -4.22
C ARG A 30 17.40 7.59 -4.74
N LEU A 31 18.12 7.54 -5.86
CA LEU A 31 18.67 6.29 -6.43
C LEU A 31 19.58 5.55 -5.44
N ASN A 32 20.45 6.26 -4.72
CA ASN A 32 21.32 5.67 -3.71
C ASN A 32 20.53 5.17 -2.49
N ALA A 33 19.55 5.95 -2.01
CA ALA A 33 18.70 5.51 -0.90
C ALA A 33 17.80 4.32 -1.28
N THR A 34 17.31 4.28 -2.53
CA THR A 34 16.57 3.14 -3.08
C THR A 34 17.48 1.92 -3.25
N SER A 35 18.72 2.10 -3.74
CA SER A 35 19.68 0.99 -3.86
C SER A 35 20.05 0.41 -2.49
N ASP A 36 20.18 1.26 -1.47
CA ASP A 36 20.48 0.79 -0.11
C ASP A 36 19.30 0.00 0.48
N THR A 37 18.06 0.45 0.24
CA THR A 37 16.86 -0.28 0.69
C THR A 37 16.69 -1.62 -0.03
N ASP A 38 16.87 -1.63 -1.36
CA ASP A 38 16.73 -2.86 -2.16
C ASP A 38 17.83 -3.88 -1.80
N ILE A 39 19.05 -3.42 -1.55
CA ILE A 39 20.14 -4.27 -1.07
C ILE A 39 19.83 -4.79 0.34
N GLU A 40 19.35 -3.95 1.27
CA GLU A 40 19.00 -4.39 2.62
C GLU A 40 17.86 -5.42 2.57
N PHE A 41 16.84 -5.22 1.75
CA PHE A 41 15.78 -6.20 1.53
C PHE A 41 16.34 -7.53 1.02
N LEU A 42 17.17 -7.52 -0.02
CA LEU A 42 17.75 -8.73 -0.59
C LEU A 42 18.66 -9.46 0.41
N ILE A 43 19.49 -8.75 1.17
CA ILE A 43 20.38 -9.36 2.18
C ILE A 43 19.59 -10.04 3.31
N ASN A 44 18.42 -9.50 3.65
CA ASN A 44 17.57 -10.04 4.72
C ASN A 44 16.55 -11.07 4.21
N THR A 45 16.55 -11.41 2.91
CA THR A 45 15.65 -12.42 2.34
C THR A 45 16.41 -13.74 2.08
N PRO A 46 15.78 -14.93 2.26
CA PRO A 46 16.45 -16.19 1.98
C PRO A 46 17.02 -16.27 0.56
N SER A 47 18.23 -16.83 0.44
CA SER A 47 19.01 -16.82 -0.80
C SER A 47 18.33 -17.54 -1.98
N GLU A 48 17.45 -18.50 -1.69
CA GLU A 48 16.66 -19.25 -2.67
C GLU A 48 15.70 -18.36 -3.48
N TYR A 49 15.23 -17.25 -2.92
CA TYR A 49 14.29 -16.32 -3.58
C TYR A 49 14.99 -15.20 -4.36
N ILE A 50 16.29 -14.99 -4.14
CA ILE A 50 17.04 -13.85 -4.71
C ILE A 50 16.99 -13.77 -6.24
N PRO A 51 17.11 -14.88 -7.00
CA PRO A 51 17.04 -14.81 -8.46
C PRO A 51 15.70 -14.23 -8.97
N ASP A 52 14.59 -14.69 -8.40
CA ASP A 52 13.26 -14.19 -8.76
C ASP A 52 13.04 -12.77 -8.23
N LEU A 53 13.51 -12.45 -7.03
CA LEU A 53 13.45 -11.08 -6.50
C LEU A 53 14.15 -10.09 -7.40
N ILE A 54 15.38 -10.36 -7.84
CA ILE A 54 16.12 -9.50 -8.79
C ILE A 54 15.34 -9.34 -10.11
N ARG A 55 14.70 -10.41 -10.58
CA ARG A 55 13.89 -10.39 -11.81
C ARG A 55 12.68 -9.47 -11.71
N TYR A 56 11.98 -9.46 -10.56
CA TYR A 56 10.75 -8.70 -10.37
C TYR A 56 10.96 -7.34 -9.68
N LEU A 57 12.14 -7.08 -9.10
CA LEU A 57 12.52 -5.81 -8.49
C LEU A 57 12.18 -4.57 -9.33
N PRO A 58 12.52 -4.50 -10.64
CA PRO A 58 12.19 -3.33 -11.46
C PRO A 58 10.70 -3.21 -11.82
N LYS A 59 9.88 -4.23 -11.52
CA LYS A 59 8.44 -4.24 -11.80
C LYS A 59 7.60 -3.87 -10.56
N SER A 60 8.19 -3.89 -9.37
CA SER A 60 7.50 -3.56 -8.12
C SER A 60 7.12 -2.08 -8.08
N THR A 61 5.85 -1.83 -7.80
CA THR A 61 5.28 -0.48 -7.60
C THR A 61 5.22 -0.08 -6.12
N ALA A 62 5.37 -1.06 -5.23
CA ALA A 62 5.31 -0.91 -3.79
C ALA A 62 6.44 -0.02 -3.24
N GLN A 63 6.15 0.81 -2.24
CA GLN A 63 7.10 1.79 -1.67
C GLN A 63 8.30 1.13 -0.98
N SER A 64 8.04 0.03 -0.28
CA SER A 64 9.00 -0.69 0.55
C SER A 64 9.15 -2.16 0.10
N ARG A 65 8.74 -2.49 -1.13
CA ARG A 65 8.78 -3.86 -1.70
C ARG A 65 7.86 -4.87 -1.00
N GLN A 66 6.74 -4.39 -0.46
CA GLN A 66 5.72 -5.21 0.18
C GLN A 66 5.24 -6.35 -0.75
N ASP A 67 5.01 -6.04 -2.02
CA ASP A 67 4.64 -7.01 -3.06
C ASP A 67 5.66 -8.14 -3.22
N LEU A 68 6.96 -7.81 -3.26
CA LEU A 68 8.05 -8.79 -3.37
C LEU A 68 8.24 -9.59 -2.09
N PHE A 69 8.05 -8.96 -0.92
CA PHE A 69 8.04 -9.66 0.35
C PHE A 69 6.94 -10.73 0.37
N VAL A 70 5.70 -10.35 0.02
CA VAL A 70 4.55 -11.27 -0.09
C VAL A 70 4.85 -12.43 -1.04
N LEU A 71 5.39 -12.15 -2.23
CA LEU A 71 5.77 -13.19 -3.18
C LEU A 71 6.82 -14.13 -2.61
N SER A 72 7.87 -13.61 -1.96
CA SER A 72 8.92 -14.45 -1.38
C SER A 72 8.39 -15.38 -0.28
N GLN A 73 7.52 -14.87 0.60
CA GLN A 73 6.91 -15.65 1.69
C GLN A 73 5.94 -16.73 1.17
N LEU A 74 5.39 -16.53 -0.02
CA LEU A 74 4.45 -17.47 -0.65
C LEU A 74 5.07 -18.24 -1.81
N ASN A 75 6.41 -18.32 -1.87
CA ASN A 75 7.14 -19.05 -2.90
C ASN A 75 6.69 -18.69 -4.33
N PHE A 76 6.55 -17.38 -4.58
CA PHE A 76 6.14 -16.79 -5.85
C PHE A 76 4.82 -17.35 -6.40
N LYS A 77 3.87 -17.64 -5.49
CA LYS A 77 2.52 -18.12 -5.82
C LYS A 77 1.87 -17.29 -6.93
N ARG A 78 1.22 -18.00 -7.87
CA ARG A 78 0.28 -17.43 -8.84
C ARG A 78 -1.16 -17.68 -8.43
N GLY A 79 -2.08 -16.82 -8.85
CA GLY A 79 -3.51 -16.98 -8.55
C GLY A 79 -3.86 -16.86 -7.06
N GLY A 80 -3.21 -15.94 -6.34
CA GLY A 80 -3.57 -15.63 -4.96
C GLY A 80 -4.74 -14.65 -4.84
N PHE A 81 -5.19 -14.41 -3.61
CA PHE A 81 -6.22 -13.43 -3.29
C PHE A 81 -5.65 -12.32 -2.39
N PHE A 82 -5.83 -11.05 -2.77
CA PHE A 82 -5.41 -9.90 -1.96
C PHE A 82 -6.58 -9.00 -1.55
N VAL A 83 -6.36 -8.20 -0.51
CA VAL A 83 -7.18 -7.05 -0.14
C VAL A 83 -6.26 -5.86 0.10
N GLU A 84 -6.55 -4.70 -0.48
CA GLU A 84 -5.76 -3.48 -0.32
C GLU A 84 -6.66 -2.29 0.01
N PHE A 85 -6.34 -1.58 1.09
CA PHE A 85 -6.93 -0.29 1.43
C PHE A 85 -5.97 0.82 1.03
N GLY A 86 -6.50 2.00 0.72
CA GLY A 86 -5.68 3.11 0.22
C GLY A 86 -5.19 2.87 -1.21
N ALA A 87 -6.05 2.28 -2.06
CA ALA A 87 -5.65 1.85 -3.40
C ALA A 87 -5.33 3.02 -4.34
N THR A 88 -5.75 4.25 -4.01
CA THR A 88 -5.54 5.48 -4.79
C THR A 88 -5.83 5.28 -6.29
N ASN A 89 -4.90 5.66 -7.18
CA ASN A 89 -5.05 5.43 -8.62
C ASN A 89 -4.85 3.97 -9.06
N GLY A 90 -4.51 3.08 -8.13
CA GLY A 90 -4.31 1.65 -8.34
C GLY A 90 -2.95 1.24 -8.88
N ILE A 91 -2.04 2.18 -9.16
CA ILE A 91 -0.72 1.88 -9.73
C ILE A 91 0.39 2.43 -8.84
N ASP A 92 0.36 3.74 -8.60
CA ASP A 92 1.42 4.40 -7.85
C ASP A 92 1.38 3.90 -6.42
N HIS A 93 2.53 3.43 -5.93
CA HIS A 93 2.67 2.91 -4.57
C HIS A 93 1.82 1.68 -4.22
N SER A 94 1.09 1.11 -5.17
CA SER A 94 0.25 -0.06 -4.90
C SER A 94 1.10 -1.28 -4.54
N ASN A 95 0.65 -1.97 -3.48
CA ASN A 95 1.27 -3.20 -3.00
C ASN A 95 0.73 -4.45 -3.70
N THR A 96 -0.28 -4.31 -4.57
CA THR A 96 -0.94 -5.46 -5.23
C THR A 96 -0.93 -5.40 -6.76
N TYR A 97 -0.51 -4.28 -7.36
CA TYR A 97 -0.48 -4.12 -8.82
C TYR A 97 0.39 -5.19 -9.50
N LEU A 98 1.60 -5.43 -8.99
CA LEU A 98 2.48 -6.50 -9.49
C LEU A 98 1.82 -7.88 -9.36
N LEU A 99 1.16 -8.14 -8.23
CA LEU A 99 0.51 -9.43 -7.95
C LEU A 99 -0.62 -9.70 -8.96
N GLU A 100 -1.45 -8.69 -9.24
CA GLU A 100 -2.52 -8.79 -10.23
C GLU A 100 -1.97 -8.98 -11.65
N LYS A 101 -1.05 -8.10 -12.08
CA LYS A 101 -0.67 -8.00 -13.50
C LYS A 101 0.34 -9.06 -13.94
N GLU A 102 1.18 -9.56 -13.04
CA GLU A 102 2.26 -10.49 -13.39
C GLU A 102 2.08 -11.89 -12.79
N PHE A 103 1.29 -12.03 -11.71
CA PHE A 103 1.08 -13.30 -10.99
C PHE A 103 -0.36 -13.80 -11.04
N ASP A 104 -1.24 -13.15 -11.79
CA ASP A 104 -2.63 -13.56 -12.00
C ASP A 104 -3.45 -13.57 -10.69
N TRP A 105 -3.06 -12.76 -9.70
CA TRP A 105 -3.84 -12.63 -8.47
C TRP A 105 -5.13 -11.85 -8.72
N THR A 106 -6.16 -12.18 -7.96
CA THR A 106 -7.41 -11.41 -7.90
C THR A 106 -7.58 -10.83 -6.48
N GLY A 107 -8.53 -9.94 -6.28
CA GLY A 107 -8.71 -9.35 -4.97
C GLY A 107 -9.74 -8.24 -4.91
N ILE A 108 -9.64 -7.47 -3.83
CA ILE A 108 -10.50 -6.32 -3.54
C ILE A 108 -9.60 -5.11 -3.31
N LEU A 109 -9.91 -4.00 -3.97
CA LEU A 109 -9.33 -2.69 -3.72
C LEU A 109 -10.39 -1.81 -3.05
N ALA A 110 -10.07 -1.16 -1.94
CA ALA A 110 -10.95 -0.21 -1.29
C ALA A 110 -10.36 1.21 -1.34
N GLU A 111 -11.12 2.15 -1.87
CA GLU A 111 -10.71 3.55 -2.02
C GLU A 111 -11.93 4.48 -1.90
N PRO A 112 -12.11 5.18 -0.75
CA PRO A 112 -13.21 6.12 -0.57
C PRO A 112 -13.01 7.45 -1.31
N GLY A 113 -11.79 7.81 -1.69
CA GLY A 113 -11.42 9.05 -2.37
C GLY A 113 -12.02 9.17 -3.77
N LEU A 114 -13.01 10.06 -3.91
CA LEU A 114 -13.71 10.34 -5.16
C LEU A 114 -12.77 10.74 -6.30
N CYS A 115 -11.68 11.45 -6.01
CA CYS A 115 -10.70 11.86 -7.02
C CYS A 115 -10.01 10.68 -7.72
N TRP A 116 -9.94 9.53 -7.05
CA TRP A 116 -9.23 8.36 -7.52
C TRP A 116 -10.07 7.36 -8.30
N HIS A 117 -11.38 7.29 -8.04
CA HIS A 117 -12.27 6.26 -8.58
C HIS A 117 -12.15 6.08 -10.10
N GLY A 118 -12.14 7.19 -10.83
CA GLY A 118 -12.03 7.15 -12.29
C GLY A 118 -10.69 6.59 -12.78
N ALA A 119 -9.57 6.90 -12.11
CA ALA A 119 -8.27 6.35 -12.47
C ALA A 119 -8.15 4.88 -12.04
N LEU A 120 -8.57 4.56 -10.82
CA LEU A 120 -8.57 3.21 -10.27
C LEU A 120 -9.32 2.22 -11.17
N GLN A 121 -10.54 2.56 -11.59
CA GLN A 121 -11.36 1.73 -12.49
C GLN A 121 -10.75 1.55 -13.90
N ARG A 122 -9.93 2.50 -14.37
CA ARG A 122 -9.22 2.36 -15.66
C ARG A 122 -7.97 1.49 -15.54
N ASN A 123 -7.32 1.54 -14.38
CA ASN A 123 -6.01 0.92 -14.17
C ASN A 123 -6.13 -0.53 -13.66
N ARG A 124 -7.22 -0.86 -12.96
CA ARG A 124 -7.41 -2.14 -12.26
C ARG A 124 -8.65 -2.87 -12.77
N SER A 125 -8.55 -4.20 -12.81
CA SER A 125 -9.62 -5.09 -13.32
C SER A 125 -10.26 -5.96 -12.24
N VAL A 126 -9.72 -5.94 -11.02
CA VAL A 126 -10.26 -6.64 -9.85
C VAL A 126 -11.46 -5.90 -9.25
N ALA A 127 -12.08 -6.48 -8.22
CA ALA A 127 -13.18 -5.83 -7.52
C ALA A 127 -12.71 -4.53 -6.86
N ILE A 128 -13.51 -3.47 -7.02
CA ILE A 128 -13.28 -2.16 -6.42
C ILE A 128 -14.46 -1.81 -5.54
N ASP A 129 -14.18 -1.45 -4.29
CA ASP A 129 -15.12 -0.89 -3.35
C ASP A 129 -14.81 0.59 -3.09
N THR A 130 -15.86 1.39 -2.99
CA THR A 130 -15.76 2.85 -2.80
C THR A 130 -16.25 3.28 -1.43
N GLU A 131 -16.73 2.34 -0.62
CA GLU A 131 -17.04 2.59 0.79
C GLU A 131 -15.74 2.67 1.61
N CYS A 132 -15.73 3.51 2.64
CA CYS A 132 -14.58 3.63 3.54
C CYS A 132 -14.52 2.40 4.45
N VAL A 133 -13.41 1.66 4.39
CA VAL A 133 -13.20 0.53 5.31
C VAL A 133 -12.99 1.08 6.73
N TRP A 134 -13.82 0.62 7.66
CA TRP A 134 -13.87 1.15 9.02
C TRP A 134 -14.22 0.06 10.04
N LYS A 135 -14.32 0.39 11.32
CA LYS A 135 -14.71 -0.56 12.37
C LYS A 135 -16.17 -1.04 12.31
N GLU A 136 -17.05 -0.25 11.68
CA GLU A 136 -18.49 -0.56 11.59
C GLU A 136 -19.02 -0.24 10.19
N SER A 137 -19.94 -1.08 9.69
CA SER A 137 -20.66 -0.87 8.43
C SER A 137 -21.86 0.06 8.59
N SER A 138 -22.35 0.58 7.47
CA SER A 138 -23.61 1.36 7.39
C SER A 138 -23.61 2.61 8.28
N ARG A 139 -22.43 3.17 8.54
CA ARG A 139 -22.27 4.50 9.11
C ARG A 139 -21.87 5.48 8.02
N THR A 140 -21.82 6.74 8.41
CA THR A 140 -21.29 7.81 7.59
C THR A 140 -20.23 8.52 8.41
N VAL A 141 -19.04 8.69 7.83
CA VAL A 141 -17.92 9.38 8.49
C VAL A 141 -17.45 10.55 7.62
N PRO A 142 -17.00 11.65 8.24
CA PRO A 142 -16.39 12.74 7.50
C PRO A 142 -15.02 12.33 6.99
N PHE A 143 -14.86 12.29 5.68
CA PHE A 143 -13.62 12.01 4.97
C PHE A 143 -12.96 13.30 4.49
N TYR A 144 -11.64 13.36 4.58
CA TYR A 144 -10.85 14.50 4.12
C TYR A 144 -9.92 14.08 3.00
N GLU A 145 -10.23 14.58 1.80
CA GLU A 145 -9.44 14.37 0.60
C GLU A 145 -8.50 15.57 0.39
N THR A 146 -7.20 15.32 0.15
CA THR A 146 -6.20 16.39 -0.02
C THR A 146 -5.66 16.50 -1.44
N ASP A 147 -5.13 17.67 -1.82
CA ASP A 147 -4.56 17.92 -3.16
C ASP A 147 -3.25 17.13 -3.42
N THR A 148 -2.55 16.70 -2.36
CA THR A 148 -1.50 15.67 -2.42
C THR A 148 -2.11 14.37 -1.94
N SER A 149 -2.83 13.74 -2.85
CA SER A 149 -3.93 12.81 -2.62
C SER A 149 -3.58 11.51 -1.89
N ASP A 150 -2.30 11.15 -1.81
CA ASP A 150 -1.77 10.01 -1.05
C ASP A 150 -1.80 10.22 0.48
N LEU A 151 -2.34 11.35 0.98
CA LEU A 151 -2.41 11.70 2.41
C LEU A 151 -3.83 11.90 2.94
N SER A 152 -4.82 11.37 2.20
CA SER A 152 -6.25 11.50 2.51
C SER A 152 -6.62 10.54 3.66
N THR A 153 -7.39 11.01 4.63
CA THR A 153 -7.69 10.24 5.85
C THR A 153 -9.07 10.60 6.42
N ILE A 154 -9.53 9.85 7.41
CA ILE A 154 -10.71 10.18 8.22
C ILE A 154 -10.37 11.39 9.12
N ASP A 155 -11.28 12.37 9.25
CA ASP A 155 -11.03 13.67 9.96
C ASP A 155 -10.37 13.52 11.34
N MET A 156 -10.78 12.47 12.06
CA MET A 156 -10.33 12.22 13.42
C MET A 156 -8.82 11.97 13.53
N TYR A 157 -8.17 11.43 12.49
CA TYR A 157 -6.73 11.10 12.50
C TYR A 157 -5.85 12.20 11.89
N ARG A 158 -6.45 13.33 11.51
CA ARG A 158 -5.76 14.45 10.85
C ARG A 158 -4.54 14.98 11.62
N GLY A 159 -4.52 14.84 12.95
CA GLY A 159 -3.51 15.40 13.85
C GLY A 159 -2.45 14.42 14.36
N ASP A 160 -2.54 13.14 14.03
CA ASP A 160 -1.76 12.09 14.71
C ASP A 160 -0.44 11.72 14.00
N ASP A 161 -0.13 12.34 12.86
CA ASP A 161 1.07 12.07 12.05
C ASP A 161 1.86 13.32 11.62
N LEU A 162 3.02 13.08 10.97
CA LEU A 162 3.99 14.09 10.53
C LEU A 162 3.51 14.97 9.35
N HIS A 163 2.26 14.83 8.89
CA HIS A 163 1.74 15.47 7.66
C HIS A 163 0.66 16.54 7.89
N THR A 164 0.40 16.93 9.15
CA THR A 164 -0.62 17.91 9.57
C THR A 164 -0.64 19.21 8.73
N HIS A 165 0.52 19.73 8.33
CA HIS A 165 0.64 21.00 7.60
C HIS A 165 0.22 20.95 6.13
N LYS A 166 0.25 19.79 5.47
CA LYS A 166 -0.19 19.65 4.06
C LYS A 166 -1.70 19.51 3.91
N ARG A 167 -2.41 19.16 4.99
CA ARG A 167 -3.86 18.91 5.01
C ARG A 167 -4.73 20.17 5.17
N ALA A 168 -4.16 21.37 5.01
CA ALA A 168 -4.87 22.63 5.23
C ALA A 168 -5.80 23.05 4.07
N GLN A 169 -5.76 22.36 2.92
CA GLN A 169 -6.47 22.73 1.68
C GLN A 169 -7.40 21.63 1.14
N GLY A 170 -7.71 20.59 1.94
CA GLY A 170 -8.53 19.46 1.48
C GLY A 170 -10.05 19.70 1.40
N ILE A 171 -10.74 18.88 0.62
CA ILE A 171 -12.20 18.83 0.52
C ILE A 171 -12.72 17.84 1.57
N ARG A 172 -13.71 18.28 2.36
CA ARG A 172 -14.42 17.43 3.33
C ARG A 172 -15.76 16.99 2.77
N TYR A 173 -16.02 15.69 2.77
CA TYR A 173 -17.33 15.12 2.45
C TYR A 173 -17.61 13.86 3.25
N ASP A 174 -18.88 13.48 3.31
CA ASP A 174 -19.34 12.32 4.05
C ASP A 174 -19.29 11.07 3.17
N VAL A 175 -18.69 9.99 3.68
CA VAL A 175 -18.60 8.70 2.98
C VAL A 175 -19.29 7.58 3.76
N PRO A 176 -19.99 6.65 3.08
CA PRO A 176 -20.49 5.44 3.71
C PRO A 176 -19.33 4.55 4.16
N THR A 177 -19.53 3.82 5.25
CA THR A 177 -18.54 2.88 5.78
C THR A 177 -18.94 1.42 5.60
N ILE A 178 -17.93 0.57 5.46
CA ILE A 178 -18.05 -0.89 5.46
C ILE A 178 -17.01 -1.48 6.41
N SER A 179 -17.39 -2.45 7.23
CA SER A 179 -16.44 -3.20 8.05
C SER A 179 -15.58 -4.11 7.17
N LEU A 180 -14.34 -4.40 7.57
CA LEU A 180 -13.53 -5.38 6.85
C LEU A 180 -14.27 -6.72 6.71
N GLN A 181 -14.96 -7.17 7.77
CA GLN A 181 -15.71 -8.41 7.70
C GLN A 181 -16.84 -8.37 6.66
N ASP A 182 -17.61 -7.28 6.57
CA ASP A 182 -18.69 -7.17 5.58
C ASP A 182 -18.16 -6.96 4.17
N LEU A 183 -17.02 -6.28 3.99
CA LEU A 183 -16.33 -6.15 2.71
C LEU A 183 -15.95 -7.54 2.16
N LEU A 184 -15.35 -8.39 2.99
CA LEU A 184 -15.00 -9.77 2.59
C LEU A 184 -16.23 -10.58 2.19
N ILE A 185 -17.34 -10.45 2.93
CA ILE A 185 -18.60 -11.16 2.64
C ILE A 185 -19.21 -10.67 1.33
N LYS A 186 -19.30 -9.34 1.14
CA LYS A 186 -19.87 -8.67 -0.05
C LYS A 186 -19.20 -9.16 -1.33
N HIS A 187 -17.88 -9.32 -1.30
CA HIS A 187 -17.07 -9.74 -2.44
C HIS A 187 -16.74 -11.24 -2.46
N GLN A 188 -17.38 -12.03 -1.59
CA GLN A 188 -17.22 -13.49 -1.54
C GLN A 188 -15.75 -13.95 -1.40
N ALA A 189 -14.97 -13.22 -0.58
CA ALA A 189 -13.57 -13.53 -0.34
C ALA A 189 -13.40 -14.93 0.31
N PRO A 190 -12.29 -15.64 0.03
CA PRO A 190 -12.04 -16.93 0.65
C PRO A 190 -11.79 -16.78 2.16
N PRO A 191 -12.08 -17.80 3.00
CA PRO A 191 -11.81 -17.75 4.44
C PRO A 191 -10.33 -17.53 4.79
N LEU A 192 -9.42 -18.04 3.96
CA LEU A 192 -7.99 -17.80 4.09
C LEU A 192 -7.51 -17.01 2.87
N ILE A 193 -7.09 -15.77 3.11
CA ILE A 193 -6.65 -14.81 2.11
C ILE A 193 -5.12 -14.75 2.13
N ASP A 194 -4.49 -14.56 0.98
CA ASP A 194 -3.04 -14.59 0.90
C ASP A 194 -2.41 -13.29 1.42
N TYR A 195 -3.03 -12.14 1.15
CA TYR A 195 -2.44 -10.85 1.48
C TYR A 195 -3.47 -9.78 1.86
N LEU A 196 -3.18 -9.03 2.92
CA LEU A 196 -3.86 -7.77 3.28
C LEU A 196 -2.84 -6.63 3.35
N SER A 197 -3.08 -5.57 2.57
CA SER A 197 -2.37 -4.29 2.65
C SER A 197 -3.29 -3.25 3.30
N ILE A 198 -2.86 -2.68 4.43
CA ILE A 198 -3.61 -1.68 5.18
C ILE A 198 -2.81 -0.38 5.18
N ASP A 199 -3.29 0.58 4.44
CA ASP A 199 -2.82 1.96 4.42
C ASP A 199 -4.07 2.85 4.44
N THR A 200 -4.39 3.37 5.62
CA THR A 200 -5.61 4.17 5.84
C THR A 200 -5.32 5.48 6.56
N GLU A 201 -4.04 5.82 6.70
CA GLU A 201 -3.57 7.05 7.33
C GLU A 201 -4.17 7.25 8.75
N GLY A 202 -4.24 6.18 9.56
CA GLY A 202 -4.51 6.23 11.00
C GLY A 202 -5.61 5.29 11.53
N SER A 203 -6.47 4.74 10.68
CA SER A 203 -7.58 3.87 11.10
C SER A 203 -7.25 2.37 11.25
N GLU A 204 -5.98 2.00 11.08
CA GLU A 204 -5.55 0.61 10.96
C GLU A 204 -5.91 -0.22 12.20
N PHE A 205 -5.65 0.34 13.38
CA PHE A 205 -5.96 -0.33 14.65
C PHE A 205 -7.46 -0.54 14.85
N ASP A 206 -8.28 0.49 14.61
CA ASP A 206 -9.74 0.40 14.77
C ASP A 206 -10.33 -0.67 13.83
N ILE A 207 -9.85 -0.76 12.59
CA ILE A 207 -10.28 -1.78 11.62
C ILE A 207 -9.92 -3.18 12.13
N LEU A 208 -8.68 -3.39 12.56
CA LEU A 208 -8.19 -4.69 12.99
C LEU A 208 -8.79 -5.14 14.33
N GLU A 209 -9.00 -4.23 15.28
CA GLU A 209 -9.57 -4.55 16.60
C GLU A 209 -11.00 -5.11 16.49
N HIS A 210 -11.74 -4.70 15.45
CA HIS A 210 -13.12 -5.12 15.21
C HIS A 210 -13.23 -6.25 14.19
N PHE A 211 -12.11 -6.82 13.74
CA PHE A 211 -12.09 -7.90 12.77
C PHE A 211 -12.15 -9.29 13.43
N ASP A 212 -12.97 -10.19 12.87
CA ASP A 212 -13.09 -11.57 13.34
C ASP A 212 -12.04 -12.49 12.69
N PHE A 213 -10.87 -12.56 13.32
CA PHE A 213 -9.75 -13.42 12.90
C PHE A 213 -10.07 -14.93 12.93
N LYS A 214 -11.20 -15.37 13.50
CA LYS A 214 -11.62 -16.78 13.44
C LYS A 214 -12.40 -17.08 12.18
N ARG A 215 -13.09 -16.09 11.62
CA ARG A 215 -13.93 -16.25 10.44
C ARG A 215 -13.13 -16.09 9.15
N HIS A 216 -12.22 -15.11 9.12
CA HIS A 216 -11.28 -14.91 8.02
C HIS A 216 -9.88 -14.69 8.56
N GLN A 217 -8.89 -15.22 7.86
CA GLN A 217 -7.48 -15.04 8.18
C GLN A 217 -6.69 -14.59 6.96
N PHE A 218 -5.59 -13.92 7.19
CA PHE A 218 -4.64 -13.50 6.16
C PHE A 218 -3.34 -14.25 6.39
N ARG A 219 -2.69 -14.75 5.33
CA ARG A 219 -1.34 -15.33 5.47
C ARG A 219 -0.33 -14.25 5.78
N ILE A 220 -0.48 -13.10 5.14
CA ILE A 220 0.44 -11.97 5.26
C ILE A 220 -0.37 -10.69 5.41
N ILE A 221 0.05 -9.83 6.33
CA ILE A 221 -0.49 -8.49 6.53
C ILE A 221 0.67 -7.50 6.48
N THR A 222 0.58 -6.46 5.66
CA THR A 222 1.44 -5.27 5.79
C THR A 222 0.55 -4.12 6.24
N CYS A 223 0.95 -3.49 7.34
CA CYS A 223 0.11 -2.51 8.03
C CYS A 223 0.93 -1.25 8.28
N GLU A 224 0.48 -0.13 7.72
CA GLU A 224 1.10 1.17 7.97
C GLU A 224 0.89 1.59 9.42
N HIS A 225 1.93 2.16 10.03
CA HIS A 225 1.84 2.71 11.37
C HIS A 225 2.36 4.14 11.48
N ASN A 226 3.04 4.69 10.46
CA ASN A 226 3.55 6.08 10.40
C ASN A 226 4.27 6.56 11.68
N PHE A 227 4.97 5.65 12.34
CA PHE A 227 5.63 5.84 13.66
C PHE A 227 4.70 6.37 14.78
N THR A 228 3.39 6.19 14.63
CA THR A 228 2.40 6.56 15.64
C THR A 228 2.43 5.59 16.83
N PRO A 229 1.93 6.01 18.01
CA PRO A 229 1.78 5.13 19.17
C PRO A 229 0.85 3.92 18.92
N ALA A 230 0.04 3.93 17.86
CA ALA A 230 -0.83 2.81 17.51
C ALA A 230 -0.05 1.54 17.11
N ARG A 231 1.21 1.68 16.68
CA ARG A 231 2.10 0.56 16.30
C ARG A 231 2.12 -0.55 17.36
N ASP A 232 2.30 -0.19 18.63
CA ASP A 232 2.39 -1.18 19.72
C ASP A 232 1.07 -1.90 19.98
N LYS A 233 -0.06 -1.21 19.75
CA LYS A 233 -1.39 -1.82 19.86
C LYS A 233 -1.64 -2.80 18.72
N ILE A 234 -1.29 -2.43 17.48
CA ILE A 234 -1.37 -3.30 16.29
C ILE A 234 -0.50 -4.53 16.49
N TYR A 235 0.76 -4.35 16.93
CA TYR A 235 1.67 -5.45 17.22
C TYR A 235 1.08 -6.42 18.25
N THR A 236 0.56 -5.90 19.36
CA THR A 236 -0.02 -6.72 20.43
C THR A 236 -1.23 -7.50 19.92
N LEU A 237 -2.14 -6.83 19.20
CA LEU A 237 -3.34 -7.44 18.64
C LEU A 237 -3.01 -8.55 17.64
N LEU A 238 -2.13 -8.29 16.67
CA LEU A 238 -1.77 -9.28 15.65
C LEU A 238 -0.98 -10.44 16.25
N SER A 239 -0.09 -10.18 17.21
CA SER A 239 0.63 -11.25 17.93
C SER A 239 -0.31 -12.18 18.69
N GLN A 240 -1.34 -11.64 19.34
CA GLN A 240 -2.36 -12.43 20.02
C GLN A 240 -3.21 -13.29 19.07
N ASN A 241 -3.30 -12.89 17.80
CA ASN A 241 -4.01 -13.62 16.75
C ASN A 241 -3.10 -14.50 15.88
N GLY A 242 -1.87 -14.79 16.35
CA GLY A 242 -0.97 -15.77 15.72
C GLY A 242 -0.06 -15.21 14.65
N TYR A 243 0.08 -13.90 14.52
CA TYR A 243 0.97 -13.28 13.54
C TYR A 243 2.33 -12.93 14.14
N LYS A 244 3.41 -13.14 13.36
CA LYS A 244 4.78 -12.74 13.71
C LYS A 244 5.25 -11.59 12.83
N ARG A 245 5.90 -10.58 13.43
CA ARG A 245 6.57 -9.52 12.68
C ARG A 245 7.77 -10.06 11.90
N ALA A 246 7.95 -9.53 10.69
CA ALA A 246 9.05 -9.85 9.80
C ALA A 246 9.71 -8.57 9.29
N LEU A 247 11.04 -8.62 9.09
CA LEU A 247 11.81 -7.59 8.39
C LEU A 247 11.61 -6.14 8.89
N GLU A 248 11.47 -5.94 10.21
CA GLU A 248 11.20 -4.63 10.84
C GLU A 248 12.18 -3.50 10.44
N ARG A 249 13.40 -3.85 10.04
CA ARG A 249 14.41 -2.88 9.57
C ARG A 249 14.14 -2.39 8.15
N VAL A 250 13.50 -3.22 7.33
CA VAL A 250 13.20 -2.96 5.92
C VAL A 250 11.81 -2.32 5.75
N SER A 251 10.86 -2.66 6.62
CA SER A 251 9.46 -2.25 6.51
C SER A 251 9.21 -0.76 6.78
N LYS A 252 10.18 -0.03 7.36
CA LYS A 252 10.17 1.44 7.55
C LYS A 252 8.96 1.95 8.34
N GLN A 253 7.97 2.50 7.65
CA GLN A 253 6.74 3.07 8.23
C GLN A 253 5.61 2.05 8.37
N ASP A 254 5.87 0.82 7.90
CA ASP A 254 5.00 -0.34 8.06
C ASP A 254 5.61 -1.34 9.04
N ASP A 255 4.75 -2.20 9.58
CA ASP A 255 5.15 -3.50 10.08
C ASP A 255 4.56 -4.59 9.18
N TRP A 256 5.38 -5.62 8.89
CA TRP A 256 4.97 -6.77 8.08
C TRP A 256 4.78 -7.98 8.96
N TYR A 257 3.69 -8.71 8.75
CA TYR A 257 3.24 -9.79 9.59
C TYR A 257 2.99 -11.04 8.78
N VAL A 258 3.42 -12.19 9.29
CA VAL A 258 3.16 -13.51 8.71
C VAL A 258 2.42 -14.35 9.74
N LEU A 259 1.34 -15.02 9.30
CA LEU A 259 0.59 -15.96 10.14
C LEU A 259 1.47 -17.17 10.47
N ASP A 260 1.71 -17.41 11.76
CA ASP A 260 2.44 -18.56 12.26
C ASP A 260 1.52 -19.79 12.27
N THR A 261 1.74 -20.70 11.32
CA THR A 261 0.97 -21.95 11.19
C THR A 261 1.66 -23.14 11.84
#